data_AF-A0A944C593-F1
#
_entry.id   AF-A0A944C593-F1
#
_cell.length_a   1.000
_cell.length_b   1.000
_cell.length_c   1.000
_cell.angle_alpha   90.00
_cell.angle_beta   90.00
_cell.angle_gamma   90.00
#
_symmetry.space_group_name_H-M   'P 1'
#
loop_
_entity.id
_entity.type
_entity.pdbx_description
1 polymer ?
#
loop_
_entity_poly.entity_id
_entity_poly.type
_entity_poly.pdbx_seq_one_letter_code
_entity_poly.pdbx_strand_id
1 'polypeptide(L)'
;MDLAVGVIIGGAFTGIVTALTTNIINPLIAVFAGGGAGLVSKLVIPGTEIDFGAFISAVINFLIVAFVVFCLVKAINKVQRAGEKLTGKGKEEPVEEAPAPTCPFCLEEVKAGATRCPHCAGAFQSPAGQA
;
A
#
# COMPACT_ATOMS: atom_id res chain seq x y z
N MET A 1 -2.80 -9.27 -11.61
CA MET A 1 -3.99 -8.71 -10.92
C MET A 1 -3.61 -8.05 -9.59
N ASP A 2 -2.44 -8.40 -9.04
CA ASP A 2 -1.86 -7.91 -7.79
C ASP A 2 -1.65 -6.40 -7.72
N LEU A 3 -1.24 -5.74 -8.81
CA LEU A 3 -1.09 -4.28 -8.83
C LEU A 3 -2.43 -3.55 -8.54
N ALA A 4 -3.53 -4.05 -9.10
CA ALA A 4 -4.85 -3.44 -8.93
C ALA A 4 -5.35 -3.55 -7.48
N VAL A 5 -5.12 -4.71 -6.86
CA VAL A 5 -5.48 -4.96 -5.46
C VAL A 5 -4.68 -4.04 -4.52
N GLY A 6 -3.38 -3.85 -4.80
CA GLY A 6 -2.52 -2.95 -4.00
C GLY A 6 -2.99 -1.50 -3.97
N VAL A 7 -3.40 -0.96 -5.13
CA VAL A 7 -3.90 0.43 -5.22
C VAL A 7 -5.25 0.58 -4.51
N ILE A 8 -6.15 -0.39 -4.64
CA ILE A 8 -7.47 -0.37 -4.00
C ILE A 8 -7.33 -0.38 -2.46
N ILE A 9 -6.46 -1.24 -1.92
CA ILE A 9 -6.22 -1.31 -0.47
C ILE A 9 -5.54 -0.03 0.03
N GLY A 10 -4.56 0.51 -0.71
CA GLY A 10 -3.90 1.78 -0.36
C GLY A 10 -4.88 2.96 -0.30
N GLY A 11 -5.81 3.03 -1.25
CA GLY A 11 -6.87 4.05 -1.27
C GLY A 11 -7.83 3.92 -0.09
N ALA A 12 -8.29 2.71 0.22
CA ALA A 12 -9.19 2.45 1.34
C ALA A 12 -8.55 2.79 2.70
N PHE A 13 -7.28 2.43 2.90
CA PHE A 13 -6.56 2.73 4.13
C PHE A 13 -6.34 4.24 4.32
N THR A 14 -5.97 4.96 3.25
CA THR A 14 -5.86 6.43 3.26
C THR A 14 -7.20 7.08 3.64
N GLY A 15 -8.32 6.50 3.19
CA GLY A 15 -9.67 6.94 3.58
C GLY A 15 -9.93 6.81 5.08
N ILE A 16 -9.55 5.69 5.70
CA ILE A 16 -9.71 5.47 7.15
C ILE A 16 -8.89 6.48 7.95
N VAL A 17 -7.63 6.69 7.58
CA VAL A 17 -6.75 7.65 8.26
C VAL A 17 -7.29 9.08 8.10
N THR A 18 -7.74 9.44 6.90
CA THR A 18 -8.37 10.74 6.64
C THR A 18 -9.63 10.93 7.47
N ALA A 19 -10.50 9.91 7.57
CA ALA A 19 -11.70 9.97 8.38
C ALA A 19 -11.38 10.15 9.86
N LEU A 20 -10.36 9.47 10.37
CA LEU A 20 -9.92 9.62 11.75
C LEU A 20 -9.37 11.02 12.03
N THR A 21 -8.55 11.57 11.11
CA THR A 21 -8.04 12.92 11.29
C THR A 21 -9.15 13.98 11.20
N THR A 22 -9.98 13.92 10.17
CA THR A 22 -11.02 14.94 9.94
C THR A 22 -12.12 14.90 10.99
N ASN A 23 -12.54 13.71 11.45
CA ASN A 23 -13.68 13.59 12.37
C ASN A 23 -13.29 13.55 13.84
N ILE A 24 -12.04 13.20 14.19
CA ILE A 24 -11.61 13.08 15.59
C ILE A 24 -10.53 14.11 15.92
N ILE A 25 -9.48 14.19 15.11
CA ILE A 25 -8.32 15.03 15.44
C ILE A 25 -8.61 16.51 15.19
N ASN A 26 -9.19 16.89 14.05
CA ASN A 26 -9.55 18.27 13.76
C ASN A 26 -10.47 18.90 14.81
N PRO A 27 -11.56 18.25 15.27
CA PRO A 27 -12.36 18.80 16.37
C PRO A 27 -11.61 18.83 17.70
N LEU A 28 -10.72 17.86 17.99
CA LEU A 28 -9.85 17.92 19.17
C LEU A 28 -8.93 19.13 19.13
N ILE A 29 -8.26 19.36 17.99
CA ILE A 29 -7.39 20.52 17.80
C ILE A 29 -8.21 21.80 17.88
N ALA A 30 -9.42 21.85 17.31
CA ALA A 30 -10.28 23.02 17.42
C ALA A 30 -10.70 23.33 18.87
N VAL A 31 -10.79 22.32 19.73
CA VAL A 31 -11.05 22.50 21.17
C VAL A 31 -9.79 22.92 21.92
N PHE A 32 -8.65 22.25 21.67
CA PHE A 32 -7.38 22.53 22.36
C PHE A 32 -6.67 23.81 21.89
N ALA A 33 -6.83 24.19 20.62
CA ALA A 33 -6.30 25.43 20.04
C ALA A 33 -7.22 26.65 20.30
N GLY A 34 -8.21 26.51 21.19
CA GLY A 34 -9.15 27.56 21.55
C GLY A 34 -10.54 27.24 21.03
N GLY A 35 -11.30 26.51 21.85
CA GLY A 35 -12.68 26.09 21.59
C GLY A 35 -13.51 27.13 20.83
N GLY A 36 -13.95 26.72 19.64
CA GLY A 36 -14.90 27.46 18.82
C GLY A 36 -14.32 28.71 18.18
N ALA A 37 -13.78 28.58 16.97
CA ALA A 37 -13.73 29.64 15.94
C ALA A 37 -13.15 31.03 16.32
N GLY A 38 -12.46 31.19 17.45
CA GLY A 38 -12.35 32.50 18.08
C GLY A 38 -11.00 33.19 18.06
N LEU A 39 -9.87 32.47 18.09
CA LEU A 39 -8.59 33.13 18.42
C LEU A 39 -7.41 32.81 17.50
N VAL A 40 -7.50 31.79 16.63
CA VAL A 40 -6.43 31.48 15.66
C VAL A 40 -6.95 31.27 14.23
N SER A 41 -8.27 31.18 14.05
CA SER A 41 -8.91 30.90 12.75
C SER A 41 -9.79 32.05 12.23
N LYS A 42 -9.95 33.13 13.01
CA LYS A 42 -10.66 34.33 12.59
C LYS A 42 -9.98 35.57 13.16
N LEU A 43 -8.73 35.84 12.76
CA LEU A 43 -8.35 37.25 12.67
C LEU A 43 -9.12 37.81 11.47
N VAL A 44 -10.33 38.32 11.73
CA VAL A 44 -11.06 39.15 10.77
C VAL A 44 -10.26 40.44 10.60
N ILE A 45 -9.27 40.40 9.71
CA ILE A 45 -8.69 41.57 9.08
C ILE A 45 -9.54 41.79 7.83
N PRO A 46 -10.15 42.97 7.64
CA PRO A 46 -11.06 43.19 6.54
C PRO A 46 -10.32 43.03 5.20
N GLY A 47 -10.58 41.93 4.48
CA GLY A 47 -10.19 41.76 3.08
C GLY A 47 -9.31 40.56 2.72
N THR A 48 -8.88 39.70 3.66
CA THR A 48 -8.19 38.44 3.30
C THR A 48 -8.35 37.38 4.39
N GLU A 49 -9.13 36.34 4.12
CA GLU A 49 -9.26 35.17 4.98
C GLU A 49 -8.03 34.27 4.76
N ILE A 50 -6.98 34.45 5.54
CA ILE A 50 -5.87 33.47 5.58
C ILE A 50 -6.18 32.45 6.67
N ASP A 51 -6.70 31.29 6.27
CA ASP A 51 -7.02 30.17 7.15
C ASP A 51 -5.76 29.44 7.64
N PHE A 52 -4.96 30.09 8.48
CA PHE A 52 -3.81 29.46 9.15
C PHE A 52 -4.21 28.22 9.95
N GLY A 53 -5.44 28.19 10.49
CA GLY A 53 -6.00 27.03 11.16
C GLY A 53 -6.18 25.81 10.24
N ALA A 54 -6.67 26.02 9.01
CA ALA A 54 -6.82 24.94 8.04
C ALA A 54 -5.46 24.42 7.56
N PHE A 55 -4.49 25.33 7.38
CA PHE A 55 -3.12 24.95 7.01
C PHE A 55 -2.44 24.12 8.11
N ILE A 56 -2.52 24.55 9.37
CA ILE A 56 -1.94 23.82 10.51
C ILE A 56 -2.63 22.46 10.69
N SER A 57 -3.95 22.38 10.54
CA SER A 57 -4.70 21.12 10.52
C SER A 57 -4.23 20.18 9.41
N ALA A 58 -4.00 20.69 8.20
CA ALA A 58 -3.50 19.91 7.08
C ALA A 58 -2.07 19.38 7.33
N VAL A 59 -1.19 20.19 7.92
CA VAL A 59 0.17 19.77 8.30
C VAL A 59 0.12 18.67 9.36
N ILE A 60 -0.73 18.82 10.38
CA ILE A 60 -0.89 17.79 11.43
C ILE A 60 -1.44 16.49 10.82
N ASN A 61 -2.42 16.57 9.91
CA ASN A 61 -2.94 15.41 9.21
C ASN A 61 -1.85 14.68 8.42
N PHE A 62 -1.04 15.42 7.67
CA PHE A 62 0.09 14.86 6.93
C PHE A 62 1.07 14.11 7.84
N LEU A 63 1.41 14.69 9.00
CA LEU A 63 2.29 14.05 9.97
C LEU A 63 1.68 12.79 10.59
N ILE A 64 0.37 12.78 10.86
CA ILE A 64 -0.33 11.59 11.39
C ILE A 64 -0.35 10.47 10.36
N VAL A 65 -0.71 10.77 9.11
CA VAL A 65 -0.71 9.78 8.02
C VAL A 65 0.69 9.18 7.84
N ALA A 66 1.72 10.04 7.77
CA ALA A 66 3.10 9.61 7.68
C ALA A 66 3.52 8.73 8.87
N PHE A 67 3.12 9.09 10.08
CA PHE A 67 3.42 8.32 11.29
C PHE A 67 2.74 6.94 11.30
N VAL A 68 1.46 6.87 10.92
CA VAL A 68 0.72 5.60 10.86
C VAL A 68 1.29 4.68 9.79
N VAL A 69 1.59 5.20 8.60
CA VAL A 69 2.23 4.43 7.52
C VAL A 69 3.62 3.95 7.96
N PHE A 70 4.41 4.81 8.59
CA PHE A 70 5.71 4.44 9.15
C PHE A 70 5.59 3.33 10.20
N CYS A 71 4.63 3.42 11.11
CA CYS A 71 4.34 2.38 12.10
C CYS A 71 3.93 1.07 11.45
N LEU A 72 3.10 1.09 10.41
CA LEU A 72 2.70 -0.10 9.66
C LEU A 72 3.88 -0.77 8.97
N VAL A 73 4.70 -0.01 8.23
CA VAL A 73 5.90 -0.54 7.58
C VAL A 73 6.86 -1.12 8.62
N LYS A 74 7.02 -0.46 9.77
CA LYS A 74 7.83 -0.95 10.88
C LYS A 74 7.25 -2.22 11.52
N ALA A 75 5.93 -2.34 11.61
CA ALA A 75 5.24 -3.53 12.12
C ALA A 75 5.40 -4.71 11.16
N ILE A 76 5.19 -4.51 9.85
CA ILE A 76 5.38 -5.53 8.82
C ILE A 76 6.85 -5.97 8.80
N ASN A 77 7.80 -5.03 8.78
CA ASN A 77 9.23 -5.34 8.86
C ASN A 77 9.60 -6.08 10.16
N LYS A 78 8.88 -5.85 11.26
CA LYS A 78 9.08 -6.58 12.53
C LYS A 78 8.49 -8.00 12.45
N VAL A 79 7.30 -8.16 11.90
CA VAL A 79 6.61 -9.45 11.76
C VAL A 79 7.33 -10.35 10.78
N GLN A 80 7.82 -9.83 9.64
CA GLN A 80 8.63 -10.61 8.69
C GLN A 80 9.92 -11.13 9.35
N ARG A 81 10.60 -10.29 10.13
CA ARG A 81 11.81 -10.68 10.88
C ARG A 81 11.52 -11.62 12.07
N ALA A 82 10.29 -11.64 12.58
CA ALA A 82 9.85 -12.57 13.61
C ALA A 82 9.39 -13.91 13.02
N GLY A 83 8.70 -13.89 11.88
CA GLY A 83 8.31 -15.06 11.11
C GLY A 83 9.51 -15.83 10.55
N GLU A 84 10.55 -15.13 10.09
CA GLU A 84 11.81 -15.73 9.64
C GLU A 84 12.58 -16.45 10.76
N LYS A 85 12.38 -16.04 12.02
CA LYS A 85 13.00 -16.67 13.20
C LYS A 85 12.22 -17.85 13.76
N LEU A 86 10.91 -17.89 13.56
CA LEU A 86 10.03 -18.96 14.05
C LEU A 86 9.78 -20.05 13.00
N THR A 87 9.91 -19.70 11.73
CA THR A 87 9.76 -20.59 10.59
C THR A 87 11.01 -20.41 9.75
N GLY A 88 11.94 -21.37 9.78
CA GLY A 88 13.16 -21.39 8.95
C GLY A 88 12.86 -21.59 7.46
N LYS A 89 11.89 -20.87 6.91
CA LYS A 89 11.51 -20.79 5.51
C LYS A 89 11.28 -19.31 5.22
N GLY A 90 12.27 -18.70 4.56
CA GLY A 90 12.13 -17.37 4.01
C GLY A 90 10.92 -17.30 3.08
N LYS A 91 10.23 -16.16 3.14
CA LYS A 91 9.37 -15.63 2.07
C LYS A 91 8.62 -16.68 1.24
N GLU A 92 7.40 -17.00 1.67
CA GLU A 92 6.31 -16.99 0.69
C GLU A 92 6.06 -15.52 0.34
N GLU A 93 6.87 -15.01 -0.59
CA GLU A 93 6.37 -13.99 -1.49
C GLU A 93 5.27 -14.64 -2.33
N PRO A 94 4.20 -13.89 -2.67
CA PRO A 94 3.17 -14.39 -3.57
C PRO A 94 3.87 -14.93 -4.82
N VAL A 95 3.49 -16.12 -5.24
CA VAL A 95 3.82 -16.66 -6.56
C VAL A 95 3.12 -15.76 -7.58
N GLU A 96 3.68 -14.58 -7.82
CA GLU A 96 3.44 -13.84 -9.04
C GLU A 96 4.29 -14.55 -10.08
N GLU A 97 3.59 -15.42 -10.82
CA GLU A 97 3.98 -16.15 -12.02
C GLU A 97 5.42 -15.89 -12.46
N ALA A 98 6.31 -16.85 -12.17
CA ALA A 98 7.51 -17.01 -12.98
C ALA A 98 7.06 -16.99 -14.45
N PRO A 99 7.67 -16.17 -15.32
CA PRO A 99 7.21 -15.98 -16.68
C PRO A 99 6.98 -17.34 -17.32
N ALA A 100 5.77 -17.55 -17.84
CA ALA A 100 5.37 -18.85 -18.39
C ALA A 100 6.44 -19.28 -19.41
N PRO A 101 7.08 -20.44 -19.23
CA PRO A 101 8.11 -20.88 -20.13
C PRO A 101 7.52 -21.05 -21.52
N THR A 102 8.07 -20.30 -22.47
CA THR A 102 7.61 -20.32 -23.85
C THR A 102 8.08 -21.59 -24.55
N CYS A 103 7.21 -22.15 -25.38
CA CYS A 103 7.55 -23.34 -26.16
C CYS A 103 8.61 -22.98 -27.24
N PRO A 104 9.77 -23.65 -27.31
CA PRO A 104 10.76 -23.44 -28.38
C PRO A 104 10.26 -23.78 -29.80
N PHE A 105 9.16 -24.52 -29.95
CA PHE A 105 8.64 -24.93 -31.25
C PHE A 105 7.55 -23.97 -31.78
N CYS A 106 6.60 -23.59 -30.94
CA CYS A 106 5.44 -22.79 -31.34
C CYS A 106 5.35 -21.43 -30.66
N LEU A 107 6.31 -21.08 -29.80
CA LEU A 107 6.39 -19.82 -29.03
C LEU A 107 5.19 -19.50 -28.12
N GLU A 108 4.18 -20.35 -28.09
CA GLU A 108 3.04 -20.24 -27.18
C GLU A 108 3.46 -20.48 -25.71
N GLU A 109 2.73 -19.86 -24.79
CA GLU A 109 2.92 -20.03 -23.34
C GLU A 109 2.55 -21.46 -22.91
N VAL A 110 3.47 -22.13 -22.20
CA VAL A 110 3.26 -23.50 -21.73
C VAL A 110 3.36 -23.55 -20.21
N LYS A 111 2.51 -24.38 -19.61
CA LYS A 111 2.54 -24.62 -18.17
C LYS A 111 3.91 -25.18 -17.74
N ALA A 112 4.46 -24.60 -16.67
CA ALA A 112 5.70 -25.09 -16.07
C ALA A 112 5.59 -26.59 -15.72
N GLY A 113 6.61 -27.36 -16.07
CA GLY A 113 6.63 -28.82 -15.87
C GLY A 113 6.03 -29.64 -17.02
N ALA A 114 5.51 -29.03 -18.09
CA ALA A 114 5.00 -29.78 -19.23
C ALA A 114 6.14 -30.51 -19.96
N THR A 115 5.94 -31.78 -20.29
CA THR A 115 6.83 -32.60 -21.13
C THR A 115 6.42 -32.57 -22.60
N ARG A 116 5.19 -32.11 -22.89
CA ARG A 116 4.65 -31.92 -24.25
C ARG A 116 3.85 -30.63 -24.32
N CYS A 117 4.01 -29.90 -25.43
CA CYS A 117 3.22 -28.70 -25.69
C CYS A 117 1.77 -29.07 -26.08
N PRO A 118 0.73 -28.46 -25.49
CA PRO A 118 -0.66 -28.70 -25.88
C PRO A 118 -1.02 -28.12 -27.25
N HIS A 119 -0.29 -27.10 -27.72
CA HIS A 119 -0.61 -26.39 -28.96
C HIS A 119 0.03 -27.04 -30.20
N CYS A 120 1.27 -27.52 -30.08
CA CYS A 120 2.02 -28.10 -31.20
C CYS A 120 2.42 -29.58 -31.02
N ALA A 121 2.08 -30.20 -29.89
CA ALA A 121 2.47 -31.57 -29.54
C ALA A 121 4.00 -31.84 -29.51
N GLY A 122 4.84 -30.79 -29.60
CA GLY A 122 6.29 -30.90 -29.48
C GLY A 122 6.70 -31.46 -28.12
N ALA A 123 7.62 -32.44 -28.13
CA ALA A 123 8.17 -33.02 -26.91
C ALA A 123 9.39 -32.22 -26.45
N PHE A 124 9.42 -31.84 -25.18
CA PHE A 124 10.55 -31.13 -24.59
C PHE A 124 11.57 -32.12 -24.01
N GLN A 125 12.86 -31.86 -24.19
CA GLN A 125 13.94 -32.69 -23.62
C GLN A 125 14.11 -32.45 -22.10
N SER A 126 13.63 -31.31 -21.61
CA SER A 126 13.54 -30.95 -20.18
C SER A 126 12.16 -30.34 -19.93
N PRO A 127 11.51 -30.58 -18.77
CA PRO A 127 10.26 -29.93 -18.41
C PRO A 127 10.30 -28.41 -18.61
N ALA A 128 9.26 -27.86 -19.22
CA ALA A 128 9.15 -26.43 -19.50
C ALA A 128 9.36 -25.61 -18.21
N GLY A 129 10.30 -24.65 -18.22
CA GLY A 129 10.56 -23.75 -17.09
C GLY A 129 11.60 -24.21 -16.07
N GLN A 130 12.36 -25.27 -16.36
CA GLN A 130 13.53 -25.67 -15.58
C GLN A 130 14.82 -25.28 -16.32
N ALA A 131 15.17 -23.99 -16.26
CA ALA A 131 16.48 -23.43 -16.57
C ALA A 131 16.71 -22.18 -15.71
#